data_AF-A0A0F3GIT7-F1
#
_entry.id   AF-A0A0F3GIT7-F1
#
_cell.length_a   1.000
_cell.length_b   1.000
_cell.length_c   1.000
_cell.angle_alpha   90.00
_cell.angle_beta   90.00
_cell.angle_gamma   90.00
#
_symmetry.space_group_name_H-M   'P 1'
#
loop_
_entity.id
_entity.type
_entity.pdbx_description
1 polymer ?
#
loop_
_entity_poly.entity_id
_entity_poly.type
_entity_poly.pdbx_seq_one_letter_code
_entity_poly.pdbx_strand_id
1 'polypeptide(L)'
;LTDEDIKKVFEVYSQWKEGEGISKVIKNEDAAKNDYNLSPSRYVSQNGGEEVLPVEEAIVLLREAEEERVEADKKLKSVLGMMGFEL
;
A
#
# COMPACT_ATOMS: atom_id res chain seq x y z
N LEU A 1 7.46 20.85 -3.46
CA LEU A 1 8.52 21.11 -2.46
C LEU A 1 8.89 22.57 -2.59
N THR A 2 8.52 23.36 -1.58
CA THR A 2 8.92 24.75 -1.42
C THR A 2 10.24 24.83 -0.65
N ASP A 3 10.90 25.99 -0.64
CA ASP A 3 12.09 26.22 0.19
C ASP A 3 11.77 26.06 1.70
N GLU A 4 10.54 26.38 2.10
CA GLU A 4 10.05 26.17 3.46
C GLU A 4 9.96 24.68 3.82
N ASP A 5 9.48 23.84 2.89
CA ASP A 5 9.44 22.38 3.08
C ASP A 5 10.84 21.81 3.30
N ILE A 6 11.81 22.25 2.49
CA ILE A 6 13.21 21.81 2.57
C ILE A 6 13.83 22.23 3.90
N LYS A 7 13.61 23.49 4.31
CA LYS A 7 14.13 24.02 5.58
C LYS A 7 13.55 23.24 6.77
N LYS A 8 12.26 22.92 6.74
CA LYS A 8 11.60 22.14 7.79
C LYS A 8 12.18 20.74 7.92
N VAL A 9 12.42 20.03 6.81
CA VAL A 9 13.08 18.71 6.83
C VAL A 9 14.50 18.81 7.36
N PHE A 10 15.27 19.82 6.94
CA PHE A 10 16.64 20.04 7.40
C PHE A 10 16.72 20.27 8.92
N GLU A 11 15.84 21.10 9.48
CA GLU A 11 15.79 21.36 10.92
C GLU A 11 15.46 20.09 11.71
N VAL A 12 14.46 19.32 11.26
CA VAL A 12 14.05 18.06 11.90
C VAL A 12 15.20 17.04 11.90
N TYR A 13 15.87 16.88 10.76
CA TYR A 13 16.98 15.94 10.61
C TYR A 13 18.20 16.35 11.44
N SER A 14 18.65 17.60 11.31
CA SER A 14 19.86 18.10 11.99
C SER A 14 19.75 18.09 13.52
N GLN A 15 18.53 18.22 14.05
CA GLN A 15 18.26 18.24 15.48
C GLN A 15 17.85 16.88 16.06
N TRP A 16 17.77 15.82 15.24
CA TRP A 16 17.26 14.51 15.67
C TRP A 16 15.88 14.61 16.35
N LYS A 17 15.01 15.45 15.78
CA LYS A 17 13.72 15.77 16.40
C LYS A 17 12.65 14.80 15.90
N GLU A 18 11.88 14.24 16.82
CA GLU A 18 10.64 13.53 16.48
C GLU A 18 9.48 14.52 16.27
N GLY A 19 8.63 14.22 15.29
CA GLY A 19 7.43 15.00 14.98
C GLY A 19 6.33 14.09 14.47
N GLU A 20 5.15 14.20 15.06
CA GLU A 20 3.97 13.42 14.69
C GLU A 20 3.67 13.57 13.19
N GLY A 21 3.56 12.45 12.49
CA GLY A 21 3.34 12.42 11.03
C GLY A 21 4.47 12.96 10.16
N ILE A 22 5.64 13.29 10.73
CA ILE A 22 6.77 13.90 10.00
C ILE A 22 8.08 13.10 10.19
N SER A 23 8.43 12.74 11.43
CA SER A 23 9.71 12.08 11.72
C SER A 23 9.64 11.19 12.94
N LYS A 24 10.41 10.10 12.91
CA LYS A 24 10.57 9.16 14.01
C LYS A 24 12.05 8.83 14.18
N VAL A 25 12.54 8.84 15.42
CA VAL A 25 13.87 8.35 15.77
C VAL A 25 13.70 6.90 16.23
N ILE A 26 14.36 5.98 15.53
CA ILE A 26 14.21 4.53 15.77
C ILE A 26 15.50 3.95 16.34
N LYS A 27 15.37 2.88 17.12
CA LYS A 27 16.54 2.10 17.55
C LYS A 27 16.89 1.04 16.52
N ASN A 28 18.10 0.48 16.64
CA ASN A 28 18.52 -0.66 15.82
C ASN A 28 17.61 -1.88 16.01
N GLU A 29 17.01 -2.07 17.19
CA GLU A 29 16.04 -3.16 17.41
C GLU A 29 14.75 -2.96 16.59
N ASP A 30 14.31 -1.71 16.41
CA ASP A 30 13.12 -1.38 15.61
C ASP A 30 13.37 -1.55 14.11
N ALA A 31 14.60 -1.28 13.67
CA ALA A 31 15.05 -1.60 12.32
C ALA A 31 15.06 -3.12 12.10
N ALA A 32 15.64 -3.88 13.04
CA ALA A 32 15.69 -5.34 12.95
C ALA A 32 14.30 -5.99 12.89
N LYS A 33 13.33 -5.52 13.68
CA LYS A 33 11.93 -6.00 13.65
C LYS A 33 11.24 -5.80 12.30
N ASN A 34 11.67 -4.79 11.54
CA ASN A 34 11.12 -4.44 10.24
C ASN A 34 12.01 -4.91 9.08
N ASP A 35 12.89 -5.89 9.33
CA ASP A 35 13.82 -6.43 8.33
C ASP A 35 14.69 -5.34 7.68
N TYR A 36 15.10 -4.37 8.50
CA TYR A 36 15.86 -3.18 8.11
C TYR A 36 15.22 -2.34 7.00
N ASN A 37 13.92 -2.49 6.78
CA ASN A 37 13.17 -1.65 5.86
C ASN A 37 12.94 -0.26 6.47
N LEU A 38 13.72 0.74 6.01
CA LEU A 38 13.69 2.12 6.50
C LEU A 38 12.68 3.03 5.78
N SER A 39 11.73 2.45 5.05
CA SER A 39 10.66 3.22 4.40
C SER A 39 9.90 4.05 5.45
N PRO A 40 9.76 5.38 5.28
CA PRO A 40 9.13 6.24 6.29
C PRO A 40 7.72 5.79 6.69
N SER A 41 6.96 5.19 5.77
CA SER A 41 5.62 4.63 6.03
C SER A 41 5.59 3.56 7.14
N ARG A 42 6.73 2.90 7.43
CA ARG A 42 6.84 1.93 8.53
C ARG A 42 6.92 2.55 9.92
N TYR A 43 7.31 3.84 10.02
CA TYR A 43 7.66 4.46 11.31
C TYR A 43 6.98 5.80 11.55
N VAL A 44 6.56 6.46 10.48
CA VAL A 44 5.89 7.76 10.49
C VAL A 44 4.46 7.50 10.04
N SER A 45 3.59 7.20 11.00
CA SER A 45 2.14 7.17 10.76
C SER A 45 1.65 8.61 10.55
N GLN A 46 1.09 8.90 9.38
CA GLN A 46 0.25 10.09 9.23
C GLN A 46 -1.03 9.84 10.03
N ASN A 47 -1.51 10.85 10.77
CA ASN A 47 -2.76 10.72 11.51
C ASN A 47 -3.91 10.37 10.56
N GLY A 48 -4.70 9.38 10.96
CA GLY A 48 -5.55 8.59 10.07
C GLY A 48 -4.81 7.30 9.73
N GLY A 49 -4.88 6.29 10.61
CA GLY A 49 -4.44 4.95 10.25
C GLY A 49 -5.02 4.58 8.88
N GLU A 50 -4.29 3.80 8.09
CA GLU A 50 -4.81 3.35 6.79
C GLU A 50 -6.27 2.95 6.96
N GLU A 51 -7.16 3.58 6.19
CA GLU A 51 -8.56 3.18 6.16
C GLU A 51 -8.56 1.72 5.69
N VAL A 52 -8.65 0.80 6.66
CA VAL A 52 -8.71 -0.62 6.36
C VAL A 52 -10.08 -0.84 5.77
N LEU A 53 -10.10 -1.39 4.55
CA LEU A 53 -11.34 -1.77 3.88
C LEU A 53 -12.16 -2.68 4.83
N PRO A 54 -13.41 -2.31 5.17
CA PRO A 54 -14.28 -3.17 5.97
C PRO A 54 -14.41 -4.55 5.34
N VAL A 55 -14.53 -5.59 6.17
CA VAL A 55 -14.61 -6.98 5.70
C VAL A 55 -15.81 -7.17 4.77
N GLU A 56 -16.92 -6.49 5.06
CA GLU A 56 -18.13 -6.52 4.26
C GLU A 56 -17.87 -5.96 2.85
N GLU A 57 -17.17 -4.83 2.74
CA GLU A 57 -16.79 -4.24 1.45
C GLU A 57 -15.79 -5.12 0.70
N ALA A 58 -14.82 -5.71 1.41
CA ALA A 58 -13.88 -6.66 0.82
C ALA A 58 -14.59 -7.88 0.21
N ILE A 59 -15.64 -8.38 0.86
CA ILE A 59 -16.45 -9.49 0.35
C ILE A 59 -17.24 -9.08 -0.89
N VAL A 60 -17.76 -7.85 -0.96
CA VAL A 60 -18.45 -7.35 -2.16
C VAL A 60 -17.48 -7.28 -3.33
N LEU A 61 -16.31 -6.65 -3.15
CA LEU A 61 -15.29 -6.56 -4.20
C LEU A 61 -14.83 -7.94 -4.68
N LEU A 62 -14.68 -8.90 -3.77
CA LEU A 62 -14.33 -10.27 -4.14
C LEU A 62 -15.38 -10.90 -5.06
N ARG A 63 -16.66 -10.74 -4.74
CA ARG A 63 -17.76 -11.29 -5.55
C ARG A 63 -17.83 -10.64 -6.93
N GLU A 64 -17.67 -9.32 -7.00
CA GLU A 64 -17.64 -8.59 -8.27
C GLU A 64 -16.48 -9.08 -9.15
N ALA A 65 -15.29 -9.24 -8.58
CA ALA A 65 -14.13 -9.77 -9.28
C ALA A 65 -14.33 -11.22 -9.75
N GLU A 66 -15.00 -12.06 -8.95
CA GLU A 66 -15.34 -13.43 -9.34
C GLU A 66 -16.32 -13.48 -10.52
N GLU A 67 -17.32 -12.60 -10.55
CA GLU A 67 -18.28 -12.48 -11.66
C GLU A 67 -17.57 -12.02 -12.94
N GLU A 68 -16.73 -10.99 -12.86
CA GLU A 68 -15.93 -10.52 -13.99
C GLU A 68 -15.01 -11.61 -14.55
N ARG A 69 -14.36 -12.38 -13.66
CA ARG A 69 -13.53 -13.52 -14.05
C ARG A 69 -14.34 -14.58 -14.79
N VAL A 70 -15.53 -14.93 -14.30
CA VAL A 70 -16.41 -15.91 -14.95
C VAL A 70 -16.81 -15.44 -16.35
N GLU A 71 -17.12 -14.15 -16.52
CA GLU A 71 -17.44 -13.59 -17.83
C GLU A 71 -16.22 -13.57 -18.77
N ALA A 72 -15.04 -13.25 -18.25
CA ALA A 72 -13.80 -13.34 -19.01
C ALA A 72 -13.51 -14.78 -19.46
N ASP A 73 -13.69 -15.77 -18.58
CA ASP A 73 -13.51 -17.19 -18.88
C ASP A 73 -14.48 -17.67 -19.98
N LYS A 74 -15.75 -17.24 -19.93
CA LYS A 74 -16.73 -17.55 -20.99
C LYS A 74 -16.30 -16.98 -22.34
N LYS A 75 -15.87 -15.72 -22.36
CA LYS A 75 -15.36 -15.06 -23.58
C LYS A 75 -14.13 -15.79 -24.12
N LEU A 76 -13.19 -16.15 -23.26
CA LEU A 76 -11.99 -16.88 -23.63
C LEU A 76 -12.34 -18.24 -24.25
N LYS A 77 -13.23 -19.02 -23.60
CA LYS A 77 -13.70 -20.31 -24.14
C LYS A 77 -14.36 -20.16 -25.51
N SER A 78 -15.16 -19.12 -25.71
CA SER A 78 -15.78 -18.84 -27.00
C SER A 78 -14.73 -18.58 -28.09
N VAL A 79 -13.72 -17.75 -27.80
CA VAL A 79 -12.63 -17.46 -28.75
C VAL A 79 -11.81 -18.69 -29.08
N LEU A 80 -11.43 -19.47 -28.06
CA LEU A 80 -10.65 -20.70 -28.26
C LEU A 80 -11.43 -21.76 -29.04
N GLY A 81 -12.73 -21.91 -28.77
CA GLY A 81 -13.61 -22.80 -29.53
C GLY A 81 -13.70 -22.41 -31.01
N MET A 82 -13.76 -21.12 -31.33
CA MET A 82 -13.70 -20.65 -32.73
C MET A 82 -12.36 -20.97 -33.41
N MET A 83 -11.28 -21.09 -32.65
CA MET A 83 -9.95 -21.43 -33.12
C MET A 83 -9.68 -22.95 -33.14
N GLY A 84 -10.65 -23.77 -32.71
CA GLY A 84 -10.53 -25.24 -32.68
C GLY A 84 -9.79 -25.79 -31.47
N PHE A 85 -9.64 -25.00 -30.40
CA PHE A 85 -9.04 -25.44 -29.13
C PHE A 85 -10.13 -25.67 -28.07
N GLU A 86 -9.99 -26.73 -27.27
CA GLU A 86 -10.81 -27.00 -26.09
C GLU A 86 -10.04 -26.67 -24.80
N LEU A 87 -10.74 -26.09 -23.81
CA LEU A 87 -10.25 -25.78 -22.47
C LEU A 87 -10.88 -26.70 -21.43
#